data_AF-A0A101CAV6-F1
#
_entry.id   AF-A0A101CAV6-F1
#
_cell.length_a   1.000
_cell.length_b   1.000
_cell.length_c   1.000
_cell.angle_alpha   90.00
_cell.angle_beta   90.00
_cell.angle_gamma   90.00
#
_symmetry.space_group_name_H-M   'P 1'
#
loop_
_entity.id
_entity.type
_entity.pdbx_description
1 polymer ?
#
loop_
_entity_poly.entity_id
_entity_poly.type
_entity_poly.pdbx_seq_one_letter_code
_entity_poly.pdbx_strand_id
1 'polypeptide(L)' 'MALKTCPKCKENAFTWFVNGKTHLASWSCFNCDYEAKQTDNDDQICENCDEKSKIKLKDRENEYWWCSNCNTTSEI' A
#
# COMPACT_ATOMS: atom_id res chain seq x y z
N MET A 1 5.64 0.31 -12.79
CA MET A 1 5.98 0.79 -11.43
C MET A 1 5.66 2.26 -11.39
N ALA A 2 4.58 2.64 -10.71
CA ALA A 2 4.24 4.05 -10.53
C ALA A 2 4.67 4.47 -9.12
N LEU A 3 5.09 5.72 -8.95
CA LEU A 3 5.25 6.27 -7.62
C LEU A 3 3.86 6.60 -7.06
N LYS A 4 3.65 6.22 -5.81
CA LYS A 4 2.46 6.54 -5.04
C LYS A 4 2.82 7.44 -3.87
N THR A 5 1.83 8.15 -3.38
CA THR A 5 1.97 8.96 -2.18
C THR A 5 2.12 8.04 -0.97
N CYS A 6 3.15 8.26 -0.16
CA CYS A 6 3.38 7.48 1.04
C CYS A 6 2.31 7.79 2.10
N PRO A 7 1.74 6.76 2.78
CA PRO A 7 0.78 7.00 3.84
C PRO A 7 1.41 7.69 5.08
N LYS A 8 2.71 7.45 5.33
CA LYS A 8 3.47 8.00 6.48
C LYS A 8 3.95 9.43 6.28
N CYS A 9 4.74 9.69 5.24
CA CYS A 9 5.37 11.00 5.02
C CYS A 9 4.63 11.89 4.02
N LYS A 10 3.57 11.38 3.37
CA LYS A 10 2.76 12.10 2.36
C LYS A 10 3.53 12.56 1.11
N GLU A 11 4.77 12.11 0.94
CA GLU A 11 5.57 12.36 -0.26
C GLU A 11 5.30 11.32 -1.35
N ASN A 12 5.45 11.71 -2.61
CA ASN A 12 5.30 10.82 -3.77
C ASN A 12 6.56 9.96 -3.97
N ALA A 13 6.82 9.12 -2.97
CA ALA A 13 8.03 8.33 -2.86
C ALA A 13 7.76 6.87 -2.48
N PHE A 14 6.52 6.41 -2.61
CA PHE A 14 6.12 5.04 -2.25
C PHE A 14 6.05 4.17 -3.49
N THR A 15 6.88 3.14 -3.53
CA THR A 15 6.97 2.21 -4.67
C THR A 15 6.71 0.80 -4.21
N TRP A 16 6.37 -0.08 -5.15
CA TRP A 16 6.14 -1.50 -4.88
C TRP A 16 6.89 -2.39 -5.85
N PHE A 17 7.27 -3.56 -5.36
CA PHE A 17 7.90 -4.61 -6.13
C PHE A 17 7.24 -5.95 -5.81
N VAL A 18 6.89 -6.72 -6.85
CA VAL A 18 6.29 -8.04 -6.67
C VAL A 18 7.40 -9.07 -6.62
N ASN A 19 7.47 -9.84 -5.53
CA ASN A 19 8.41 -10.94 -5.46
C ASN A 19 7.83 -12.16 -6.18
N GLY A 20 8.56 -12.70 -7.17
CA GLY A 20 8.06 -13.78 -8.04
C GLY A 20 7.72 -15.10 -7.33
N LYS A 21 8.08 -15.27 -6.05
CA LYS A 21 7.76 -16.47 -5.26
C LYS A 21 6.38 -16.43 -4.60
N THR A 22 5.94 -15.25 -4.17
CA THR A 22 4.69 -15.09 -3.41
C THR A 22 3.61 -14.37 -4.19
N HIS A 23 3.96 -13.75 -5.32
CA HIS A 23 3.06 -12.89 -6.11
C HIS A 23 2.45 -11.74 -5.27
N LEU A 24 3.04 -11.44 -4.11
CA LEU A 24 2.64 -10.34 -3.24
C LEU A 24 3.57 -9.16 -3.46
N ALA A 25 3.00 -7.97 -3.55
CA ALA A 25 3.77 -6.74 -3.65
C ALA A 25 4.37 -6.36 -2.29
N SER A 26 5.66 -6.05 -2.26
CA SER A 26 6.30 -5.38 -1.14
C SER A 26 6.42 -3.90 -1.47
N TRP A 27 5.96 -3.07 -0.56
CA TRP A 27 5.94 -1.63 -0.67
C TRP A 27 7.04 -1.01 0.18
N SER A 28 7.71 -0.01 -0.36
CA SER A 28 8.78 0.71 0.33
C SER A 28 8.78 2.18 -0.07
N CYS A 29 9.05 3.06 0.89
CA CYS A 29 9.22 4.48 0.68
C CYS A 29 10.70 4.85 0.78
N PHE A 30 11.26 5.42 -0.28
CA PHE A 30 12.67 5.84 -0.29
C PHE A 30 12.92 7.19 0.41
N ASN A 31 11.87 7.87 0.88
CA ASN A 31 12.01 9.15 1.56
C ASN A 31 12.02 9.03 3.10
N CYS A 32 11.22 8.11 3.65
CA CYS A 32 11.11 7.90 5.10
C CYS A 32 11.41 6.47 5.54
N ASP A 33 11.98 5.66 4.64
CA ASP A 33 12.31 4.25 4.85
C ASP A 33 11.12 3.39 5.35
N TYR A 34 9.90 3.83 5.05
CA TYR A 34 8.70 3.10 5.43
C TYR A 34 8.51 1.87 4.55
N GLU A 35 8.30 0.71 5.17
CA GLU A 35 8.11 -0.56 4.47
C GLU A 35 6.80 -1.21 4.89
N ALA A 36 6.07 -1.76 3.92
CA ALA A 36 4.87 -2.55 4.16
C ALA A 36 4.78 -3.68 3.14
N LYS A 37 4.21 -4.82 3.51
CA LYS A 37 4.03 -5.96 2.59
C LYS A 37 2.56 -6.16 2.33
N GLN A 38 2.20 -6.34 1.07
CA GLN A 38 0.86 -6.76 0.72
C GLN A 38 0.64 -8.17 1.25
N THR A 39 -0.43 -8.37 2.01
CA THR A 39 -0.79 -9.69 2.55
C THR A 39 -1.85 -10.39 1.72
N ASP A 40 -2.57 -9.65 0.88
CA ASP A 40 -3.63 -10.17 0.03
C ASP A 40 -3.64 -9.51 -1.35
N ASN A 41 -3.95 -10.30 -2.38
CA ASN A 41 -4.08 -9.83 -3.77
C ASN A 41 -5.49 -9.31 -4.10
N ASP A 42 -6.45 -9.46 -3.20
CA ASP A 42 -7.80 -8.96 -3.36
C ASP A 42 -7.83 -7.46 -3.06
N ASP A 43 -7.81 -6.67 -4.13
CA ASP A 43 -8.11 -5.25 -4.06
C ASP A 43 -9.57 -5.05 -3.66
N GLN A 44 -9.83 -4.18 -2.70
CA GLN A 44 -11.16 -3.76 -2.28
C GLN A 44 -11.54 -2.43 -2.92
N ILE A 45 -12.85 -2.18 -2.99
CA ILE A 45 -13.37 -0.88 -3.42
C ILE A 45 -13.08 0.13 -2.31
N CYS A 46 -12.46 1.25 -2.68
CA CYS A 46 -12.26 2.35 -1.76
C CYS A 46 -13.54 3.19 -1.68
N GLU A 47 -14.15 3.28 -0.50
CA GLU A 47 -15.34 4.11 -0.28
C GLU A 47 -15.14 5.60 -0.57
N ASN A 48 -13.89 6.08 -0.65
CA ASN A 48 -13.58 7.49 -0.91
C ASN A 48 -13.44 7.84 -2.41
N CYS A 49 -13.05 6.88 -3.25
CA CYS A 49 -12.92 7.11 -4.70
C CYS A 49 -13.74 6.14 -5.56
N ASP A 50 -14.49 5.23 -4.95
CA ASP A 50 -15.31 4.18 -5.58
C ASP A 50 -14.53 3.25 -6.54
N GLU A 51 -13.20 3.25 -6.46
CA GLU A 51 -12.33 2.44 -7.30
C GLU A 51 -11.74 1.26 -6.54
N LYS A 52 -11.52 0.15 -7.26
CA LYS A 52 -10.87 -1.06 -6.76
C LYS A 52 -9.34 -0.83 -6.62
N SER A 53 -8.98 -0.01 -5.64
CA SER A 53 -7.62 0.51 -5.41
C SER A 53 -7.17 0.38 -3.94
N LYS A 54 -7.99 -0.20 -3.08
CA LYS A 54 -7.72 -0.42 -1.65
C LYS A 54 -7.06 -1.78 -1.47
N ILE A 55 -5.80 -1.80 -1.08
CA ILE A 55 -5.04 -3.04 -0.88
C ILE A 55 -4.75 -3.28 0.58
N LYS A 56 -4.59 -4.55 0.95
CA LYS A 56 -4.26 -4.95 2.30
C LYS A 56 -2.76 -4.97 2.51
N LEU A 57 -2.27 -4.09 3.38
CA LEU A 57 -0.85 -3.96 3.70
C LEU A 57 -0.61 -4.32 5.15
N LYS A 58 0.52 -4.97 5.40
CA LYS A 58 1.03 -5.28 6.73
C LYS A 58 2.41 -4.65 6.90
N ASP A 59 2.51 -3.73 7.84
CA ASP A 59 3.78 -3.20 8.29
C ASP A 59 4.42 -4.13 9.35
N ARG A 60 5.43 -3.65 10.07
CA ARG A 60 6.14 -4.47 11.08
C ARG A 60 5.25 -4.83 12.27
N GLU A 61 4.26 -4.00 12.56
CA GLU A 61 3.46 -4.06 13.78
C GLU A 61 1.98 -4.30 13.48
N ASN A 62 1.43 -3.69 12.43
CA ASN A 62 0.00 -3.70 12.16
C ASN A 62 -0.35 -4.13 10.73
N GLU A 63 -1.61 -4.54 10.57
CA GLU A 63 -2.22 -4.82 9.27
C GLU A 63 -3.36 -3.84 9.06
N TYR A 64 -3.41 -3.22 7.89
CA TYR A 64 -4.34 -2.17 7.55
C TYR A 64 -4.67 -2.18 6.07
N TRP A 65 -5.82 -1.60 5.73
CA TRP A 65 -6.18 -1.33 4.35
C TRP A 65 -5.63 0.02 3.91
N TRP A 66 -5.07 0.11 2.71
CA TRP A 66 -4.57 1.35 2.15
C TRP A 66 -5.06 1.54 0.71
N CYS A 67 -5.63 2.70 0.44
CA CYS A 67 -6.01 3.08 -0.92
C CYS A 67 -4.85 3.77 -1.63
N SER A 68 -4.38 3.19 -2.73
CA SER A 68 -3.28 3.76 -3.52
C SER A 68 -3.67 5.01 -4.31
N ASN A 69 -4.97 5.30 -4.45
CA ASN A 69 -5.46 6.50 -5.13
C ASN A 69 -5.70 7.66 -4.14
N CYS A 70 -6.42 7.38 -3.04
CA CYS A 70 -6.71 8.40 -2.02
C CYS A 70 -5.58 8.61 -1.00
N ASN A 71 -4.62 7.69 -0.93
CA ASN A 71 -3.62 7.63 0.15
C ASN A 71 -4.23 7.62 1.56
N THR A 72 -5.39 6.97 1.71
CA THR A 72 -6.10 6.78 2.97
C THR A 72 -5.80 5.40 3.52
N THR A 73 -5.60 5.32 4.83
CA THR A 73 -5.43 4.07 5.58
C THR A 73 -6.65 3.81 6.45
N SER A 74 -7.12 2.58 6.50
CA SER A 74 -8.18 2.12 7.41
C SER A 74 -7.67 0.92 8.19
N GLU A 75 -7.88 0.94 9.50
CA GLU A 75 -7.61 -0.21 10.37
C GLU A 75 -8.58 -1.36 10.04
N ILE A 76 -8.18 -2.60 10.36
CA ILE A 76 -8.96 -3.83 10.16
C ILE A 76 -9.69 -4.23 11.43
#